data_AF-A0A817J3K2-F1
#
_entry.id   AF-A0A817J3K2-F1
#
_cell.length_a   1.000
_cell.length_b   1.000
_cell.length_c   1.000
_cell.angle_alpha   90.00
_cell.angle_beta   90.00
_cell.angle_gamma   90.00
#
_symmetry.space_group_name_H-M   'P 1'
#
loop_
_entity.id
_entity.type
_entity.pdbx_description
1 polymer ?
#
loop_
_entity_poly.entity_id
_entity_poly.type
_entity_poly.pdbx_seq_one_letter_code
_entity_poly.pdbx_strand_id
1 'polypeptide(L)'
;MDSRLHCVECRKQRATSKCAGCLQDLCYNHLTDHCEQLSKELDEIEINRNLFRQTLTEQTNHPKNDSLMEEINKWKEDSIIKIQQIAEECKQLLIQYTNKYFNQLEIDLVKLTDQLRQTRQENDFNEIDLNQLKEKLTQLKKDLDQPPKVSITQDSTCFIKKISIIRSSRKCISYI
;
A
#
# COMPACT_ATOMS: atom_id res chain seq x y z
N MET A 1 26.99 -74.70 -20.77
CA MET A 1 25.59 -74.42 -21.13
C MET A 1 25.59 -73.07 -21.84
N ASP A 2 25.48 -73.11 -23.16
CA ASP A 2 25.66 -71.96 -24.04
C ASP A 2 24.31 -71.23 -24.19
N SER A 3 24.02 -70.33 -23.25
CA SER A 3 22.80 -69.53 -23.28
C SER A 3 22.98 -68.42 -24.32
N ARG A 4 22.66 -68.74 -25.58
CA ARG A 4 22.73 -67.79 -26.68
C ARG A 4 21.81 -66.60 -26.37
N LEU A 5 22.41 -65.44 -26.12
CA LEU A 5 21.66 -64.22 -25.82
C LEU A 5 20.91 -63.76 -27.09
N HIS A 6 19.68 -63.27 -26.88
CA HIS A 6 18.83 -62.76 -27.94
C HIS A 6 18.59 -61.28 -27.68
N CYS A 7 18.57 -60.47 -28.74
CA CYS A 7 18.18 -59.07 -28.63
C CYS A 7 16.73 -58.99 -28.15
N VAL A 8 16.47 -58.18 -27.10
CA VAL A 8 15.11 -58.02 -26.56
C VAL A 8 14.12 -57.46 -27.59
N GLU A 9 14.60 -56.59 -28.49
CA GLU A 9 13.77 -55.92 -29.50
C GLU A 9 13.44 -56.84 -30.70
N CYS A 10 14.45 -57.40 -31.37
CA CYS A 10 14.23 -58.15 -32.61
C CYS A 10 14.23 -59.68 -32.46
N ARG A 11 14.53 -60.20 -31.26
CA ARG A 11 14.60 -61.64 -30.90
C ARG A 11 15.52 -62.49 -31.77
N LYS A 12 16.36 -61.87 -32.61
CA LYS A 12 17.35 -62.59 -33.42
C LYS A 12 18.53 -62.99 -32.54
N GLN A 13 18.98 -64.22 -32.72
CA GLN A 13 20.18 -64.76 -32.11
C GLN A 13 21.40 -64.10 -32.77
N ARG A 14 22.02 -63.14 -32.09
CA ARG A 14 23.16 -62.33 -32.57
C ARG A 14 24.10 -62.04 -31.40
N ALA A 15 25.31 -61.55 -31.68
CA ALA A 15 26.13 -60.94 -30.63
C ALA A 15 25.35 -59.75 -30.02
N THR A 16 25.03 -59.85 -28.73
CA THR A 16 24.33 -58.82 -27.97
C THR A 16 25.23 -58.27 -26.87
N SER A 17 25.00 -57.02 -26.51
CA SER A 17 25.62 -56.36 -25.36
C SER A 17 24.54 -55.92 -24.39
N LYS A 18 24.82 -56.04 -23.10
CA LYS A 18 23.90 -55.63 -22.04
C LYS A 18 24.08 -54.13 -21.74
N CYS A 19 23.01 -53.36 -21.81
CA CYS A 19 23.03 -51.96 -21.34
C CYS A 19 23.12 -51.94 -19.81
N ALA A 20 24.08 -51.21 -19.23
CA ALA A 20 24.24 -51.12 -17.78
C ALA A 20 23.11 -50.33 -17.08
N GLY A 21 22.45 -49.42 -17.80
CA GLY A 21 21.36 -48.60 -17.27
C GLY A 21 20.04 -49.35 -17.17
N CYS A 22 19.52 -49.87 -18.29
CA CYS A 22 18.23 -50.56 -18.32
C CYS A 22 18.34 -52.09 -18.17
N LEU A 23 19.56 -52.64 -18.12
CA LEU A 23 19.86 -54.09 -18.00
C LEU A 23 19.33 -54.97 -19.14
N GLN A 24 18.96 -54.38 -20.28
CA GLN A 24 18.47 -55.10 -21.46
C GLN A 24 19.62 -55.55 -22.38
N ASP A 25 19.52 -56.77 -22.93
CA ASP A 25 20.42 -57.29 -23.95
C ASP A 25 19.99 -56.83 -25.36
N LEU A 26 20.84 -56.05 -26.02
CA LEU A 26 20.55 -55.43 -27.32
C LEU A 26 21.62 -55.83 -28.34
N CYS A 27 21.21 -56.12 -29.58
CA CYS A 27 22.19 -56.22 -30.67
C CYS A 27 22.66 -54.82 -31.07
N TYR A 28 23.82 -54.72 -31.73
CA TYR A 28 24.46 -53.44 -32.08
C TYR A 28 23.48 -52.37 -32.60
N ASN A 29 22.65 -52.68 -33.59
CA ASN A 29 21.69 -51.72 -34.14
C ASN A 29 20.69 -51.18 -33.10
N HIS A 30 20.04 -52.05 -32.30
CA HIS A 30 19.07 -51.60 -31.30
C HIS A 30 19.74 -50.96 -30.09
N LEU A 31 21.03 -51.24 -29.83
CA LEU A 31 21.81 -50.50 -28.85
C LEU A 31 22.09 -49.08 -29.34
N THR A 32 22.40 -48.90 -30.63
CA THR A 32 22.51 -47.57 -31.25
C THR A 32 21.18 -46.82 -31.19
N ASP A 33 20.07 -47.46 -31.58
CA ASP A 33 18.73 -46.87 -31.51
C ASP A 33 18.37 -46.46 -30.06
N HIS A 34 18.72 -47.30 -29.08
CA HIS A 34 18.51 -47.00 -27.66
C HIS A 34 19.32 -45.78 -27.20
N CYS A 35 20.60 -45.70 -27.59
CA CYS A 35 21.43 -44.53 -27.29
C CYS A 35 20.91 -43.27 -27.97
N GLU A 36 20.43 -43.36 -29.22
CA GLU A 36 19.80 -42.23 -29.91
C GLU A 36 18.53 -41.76 -29.19
N GLN A 37 17.72 -42.69 -28.67
CA GLN A 37 16.53 -42.35 -27.89
C GLN A 37 16.89 -41.64 -26.58
N LEU A 38 17.91 -42.11 -25.85
CA LEU A 38 18.41 -41.45 -24.64
C LEU A 38 18.96 -40.05 -24.94
N SER A 39 19.62 -39.86 -26.09
CA SER A 39 20.09 -38.54 -26.51
C SER A 39 18.92 -37.58 -26.72
N LYS A 40 17.84 -38.03 -27.37
CA LYS A 40 16.63 -37.22 -27.56
C LYS A 40 15.98 -36.84 -26.22
N GLU A 41 15.91 -37.78 -25.27
CA GLU A 41 15.39 -37.51 -23.93
C GLU A 41 16.24 -36.46 -23.19
N LEU A 42 17.57 -36.51 -23.35
CA LEU A 42 18.46 -35.49 -22.78
C LEU A 42 18.25 -34.12 -23.43
N ASP A 43 18.08 -34.06 -24.74
CA ASP A 43 17.77 -32.82 -25.47
C ASP A 43 16.44 -32.22 -24.99
N GLU A 44 15.42 -33.05 -24.75
CA GLU A 44 14.14 -32.61 -24.18
C GLU A 44 14.30 -32.05 -22.76
N ILE A 45 15.13 -32.67 -21.91
CA ILE A 45 15.46 -32.15 -20.58
C ILE A 45 16.14 -30.79 -20.70
N GLU A 46 17.07 -30.61 -21.63
CA GLU A 46 17.77 -29.34 -21.84
C GLU A 46 16.80 -28.24 -22.30
N ILE A 47 15.91 -28.55 -23.25
CA ILE A 47 14.86 -27.63 -23.70
C ILE A 47 13.97 -27.21 -22.52
N ASN A 48 13.46 -28.18 -21.75
CA ASN A 48 12.60 -27.90 -20.59
C ASN A 48 13.30 -27.05 -19.53
N ARG A 49 14.58 -27.31 -19.28
CA ARG A 49 15.41 -26.52 -18.36
C ARG A 49 15.60 -25.09 -18.87
N ASN A 50 15.76 -24.90 -20.18
CA ASN A 50 15.89 -23.56 -20.78
C ASN A 50 14.57 -22.78 -20.72
N LEU A 51 13.43 -23.42 -20.99
CA LEU A 51 12.10 -22.84 -20.80
C LEU A 51 11.87 -22.45 -19.33
N PHE A 52 12.20 -23.34 -18.39
CA PHE A 52 12.10 -23.05 -16.97
C PHE A 52 12.96 -21.83 -16.57
N ARG A 53 14.19 -21.71 -17.08
CA ARG A 53 15.05 -20.53 -16.84
C ARG A 53 14.42 -19.25 -17.40
N GLN A 54 13.80 -19.30 -18.57
CA GLN A 54 13.09 -18.15 -19.13
C GLN A 54 11.94 -17.72 -18.22
N THR A 55 11.06 -18.66 -17.84
CA THR A 55 9.94 -18.38 -16.91
C THR A 55 10.43 -17.85 -15.56
N LEU A 56 11.54 -18.39 -15.02
CA LEU A 56 12.12 -17.91 -13.77
C LEU A 56 12.63 -16.46 -13.90
N THR A 57 13.27 -16.14 -15.04
CA THR A 57 13.77 -14.78 -15.33
C THR A 57 12.60 -13.80 -15.45
N GLU A 58 11.54 -14.17 -16.17
CA GLU A 58 10.31 -13.37 -16.30
C GLU A 58 9.67 -13.09 -14.94
N GLN A 59 9.51 -14.10 -14.08
CA GLN A 59 8.93 -13.92 -12.74
C GLN A 59 9.84 -13.14 -11.79
N THR A 60 11.15 -13.14 -12.02
CA THR A 60 12.09 -12.33 -11.23
C THR A 60 11.98 -10.85 -11.60
N ASN A 61 11.84 -10.55 -12.89
CA ASN A 61 11.69 -9.19 -13.40
C ASN A 61 10.27 -8.64 -13.16
N HIS A 62 9.26 -9.50 -13.27
CA HIS A 62 7.85 -9.20 -13.08
C HIS A 62 7.23 -10.23 -12.12
N PRO A 63 7.43 -10.08 -10.81
CA PRO A 63 6.80 -10.97 -9.83
C PRO A 63 5.29 -10.94 -10.01
N LYS A 64 4.64 -12.12 -10.05
CA LYS A 64 3.18 -12.27 -10.07
C LYS A 64 2.50 -11.84 -8.74
N ASN A 65 3.04 -10.81 -8.10
CA ASN A 65 2.52 -10.20 -6.89
C ASN A 65 1.74 -8.92 -7.21
N ASP A 66 1.31 -8.73 -8.46
CA ASP A 66 0.56 -7.56 -8.92
C ASP A 66 -0.64 -7.26 -7.99
N SER A 67 -1.35 -8.30 -7.54
CA SER A 67 -2.46 -8.16 -6.58
C SER A 67 -2.03 -7.62 -5.22
N LEU A 68 -0.88 -8.05 -4.67
CA LEU A 68 -0.36 -7.49 -3.40
C LEU A 68 0.14 -6.06 -3.58
N MET A 69 0.72 -5.75 -4.74
CA MET A 69 1.13 -4.39 -5.09
C MET A 69 -0.08 -3.45 -5.21
N GLU A 70 -1.17 -3.93 -5.82
CA GLU A 70 -2.45 -3.23 -5.87
C GLU A 70 -3.04 -2.99 -4.47
N GLU A 71 -3.00 -3.99 -3.58
CA GLU A 71 -3.43 -3.83 -2.19
C GLU A 71 -2.60 -2.77 -1.44
N ILE A 72 -1.28 -2.77 -1.61
CA ILE A 72 -0.39 -1.75 -1.02
C ILE A 72 -0.73 -0.36 -1.57
N ASN A 73 -0.92 -0.25 -2.89
CA ASN A 73 -1.27 1.00 -3.54
C ASN A 73 -2.63 1.54 -3.08
N LYS A 74 -3.63 0.66 -2.96
CA LYS A 74 -4.95 1.01 -2.46
C LYS A 74 -4.88 1.47 -1.01
N TRP A 75 -4.18 0.73 -0.14
CA TRP A 75 -3.99 1.13 1.24
C TRP A 75 -3.32 2.50 1.38
N LYS A 76 -2.32 2.78 0.53
CA LYS A 76 -1.65 4.09 0.48
C LYS A 76 -2.63 5.19 0.10
N GLU A 77 -3.38 5.01 -0.97
CA GLU A 77 -4.34 6.01 -1.47
C GLU A 77 -5.44 6.30 -0.43
N ASP A 78 -6.05 5.24 0.11
CA ASP A 78 -7.07 5.35 1.15
C ASP A 78 -6.55 6.07 2.40
N SER A 79 -5.26 5.88 2.74
CA SER A 79 -4.62 6.54 3.88
C SER A 79 -4.39 8.03 3.64
N ILE A 80 -3.97 8.41 2.43
CA ILE A 80 -3.80 9.82 2.03
C ILE A 80 -5.14 10.55 2.08
N ILE A 81 -6.19 9.96 1.52
CA ILE A 81 -7.54 10.54 1.51
C ILE A 81 -8.01 10.81 2.94
N LYS A 82 -7.83 9.86 3.87
CA LYS A 82 -8.20 10.04 5.28
C LYS A 82 -7.45 11.19 5.95
N ILE A 83 -6.13 11.31 5.71
CA ILE A 83 -5.32 12.42 6.25
C ILE A 83 -5.87 13.76 5.75
N GLN A 84 -6.15 13.85 4.44
CA GLN A 84 -6.66 15.07 3.82
C GLN A 84 -8.03 15.46 4.37
N GLN A 85 -8.94 14.50 4.53
CA GLN A 85 -10.27 14.73 5.11
C GLN A 85 -10.18 15.30 6.51
N ILE A 86 -9.42 14.66 7.41
CA ILE A 86 -9.27 15.12 8.79
C ILE A 86 -8.64 16.51 8.84
N ALA A 87 -7.61 16.76 8.01
CA ALA A 87 -6.97 18.07 7.94
C ALA A 87 -7.96 19.17 7.50
N GLU A 88 -8.84 18.86 6.55
CA GLU A 88 -9.85 19.80 6.05
C GLU A 88 -10.95 20.05 7.09
N GLU A 89 -11.42 19.00 7.77
CA GLU A 89 -12.37 19.11 8.88
C GLU A 89 -11.81 20.01 10.00
N CYS A 90 -10.54 19.81 10.39
CA CYS A 90 -9.90 20.66 11.39
C CYS A 90 -9.81 22.13 10.96
N LYS A 91 -9.47 22.40 9.69
CA LYS A 91 -9.45 23.78 9.17
C LYS A 91 -10.84 24.41 9.18
N GLN A 92 -11.86 23.66 8.77
CA GLN A 92 -13.25 24.14 8.77
C GLN A 92 -13.72 24.47 10.18
N LEU A 93 -13.41 23.62 11.16
CA LEU A 93 -13.72 23.89 12.57
C LEU A 93 -13.02 25.16 13.07
N LEU A 94 -11.74 25.35 12.73
CA LEU A 94 -10.99 26.55 13.10
C LEU A 94 -11.62 27.82 12.50
N ILE A 95 -11.99 27.77 11.22
CA ILE A 95 -12.68 28.87 10.53
C ILE A 95 -14.03 29.15 11.19
N GLN A 96 -14.81 28.13 11.54
CA GLN A 96 -16.09 28.30 12.22
C GLN A 96 -15.94 28.96 13.60
N TYR A 97 -14.96 28.54 14.41
CA TYR A 97 -14.68 29.17 15.69
C TYR A 97 -14.26 30.64 15.53
N THR A 98 -13.43 30.91 14.53
CA THR A 98 -12.95 32.26 14.20
C THR A 98 -14.11 33.16 13.73
N ASN A 99 -14.94 32.67 12.82
CA ASN A 99 -16.10 33.41 12.32
C ASN A 99 -17.12 33.66 13.43
N LYS A 100 -17.38 32.68 14.30
CA LYS A 100 -18.28 32.86 15.44
C LYS A 100 -17.80 33.97 16.38
N TYR A 101 -16.48 34.04 16.61
CA TYR A 101 -15.88 35.09 17.41
C TYR A 101 -16.07 36.47 16.78
N PHE A 102 -15.73 36.63 15.49
CA PHE A 102 -15.89 37.91 14.81
C PHE A 102 -17.36 38.34 14.65
N ASN A 103 -18.28 37.38 14.45
CA ASN A 103 -19.71 37.67 14.45
C ASN A 103 -20.19 38.20 15.81
N GLN A 104 -19.64 37.68 16.91
CA GLN A 104 -19.96 38.19 18.25
C GLN A 104 -19.45 39.62 18.45
N LEU A 105 -18.22 39.91 17.98
CA LEU A 105 -17.67 41.27 17.98
C LEU A 105 -18.53 42.26 17.19
N GLU A 106 -19.01 41.83 16.00
CA GLU A 106 -19.90 42.64 15.17
C GLU A 106 -21.22 42.95 15.90
N ILE A 107 -21.83 41.94 16.55
CA ILE A 107 -23.05 42.12 17.35
C ILE A 107 -22.82 43.14 18.48
N ASP A 108 -21.68 43.06 19.17
CA ASP A 108 -21.38 43.95 20.28
C ASP A 108 -21.05 45.38 19.80
N LEU A 109 -20.47 45.53 18.62
CA LEU A 109 -20.29 46.83 17.95
C LEU A 109 -21.63 47.46 17.54
N VAL A 110 -22.58 46.66 17.02
CA VAL A 110 -23.94 47.13 16.70
C VAL A 110 -24.65 47.62 17.96
N LYS A 111 -24.57 46.88 19.08
CA LYS A 111 -25.14 47.32 20.36
C LYS A 111 -24.54 48.63 20.85
N LEU A 112 -23.22 48.81 20.72
CA LEU A 112 -22.55 50.06 21.07
C LEU A 112 -23.04 51.23 20.19
N THR A 113 -23.26 50.96 18.90
CA THR A 113 -23.80 51.94 17.95
C THR A 113 -25.22 52.37 18.32
N ASP A 114 -26.08 51.41 18.70
CA ASP A 114 -27.44 51.71 19.15
C ASP A 114 -27.44 52.51 20.46
N GLN A 115 -26.57 52.16 21.42
CA GLN A 115 -26.37 52.94 22.66
C GLN A 115 -25.97 54.39 22.35
N LEU A 116 -24.99 54.59 21.46
CA LEU A 116 -24.56 55.93 21.02
C LEU A 116 -25.71 56.73 20.40
N ARG A 117 -26.55 56.10 19.57
CA ARG A 117 -27.69 56.76 18.94
C ARG A 117 -28.72 57.17 20.00
N GLN A 118 -29.04 56.27 20.92
CA GLN A 118 -30.05 56.52 21.96
C GLN A 118 -29.60 57.64 22.90
N THR A 119 -28.37 57.58 23.42
CA THR A 119 -27.78 58.63 24.26
C THR A 119 -27.79 60.00 23.57
N ARG A 120 -27.50 60.04 22.26
CA ARG A 120 -27.57 61.29 21.48
C ARG A 120 -29.00 61.79 21.28
N GLN A 121 -29.97 60.90 21.13
CA GLN A 121 -31.39 61.27 20.95
C GLN A 121 -32.02 61.79 22.24
N GLU A 122 -31.73 61.14 23.36
CA GLU A 122 -32.20 61.55 24.69
C GLU A 122 -31.50 62.83 25.15
N ASN A 123 -30.30 63.10 24.60
CA ASN A 123 -29.46 64.27 24.91
C ASN A 123 -29.17 64.41 26.41
N ASP A 124 -29.21 63.28 27.12
CA ASP A 124 -29.05 63.12 28.56
C ASP A 124 -27.81 62.26 28.81
N PHE A 125 -26.64 62.89 28.74
CA PHE A 125 -25.37 62.23 28.98
C PHE A 125 -24.44 63.11 29.79
N ASN A 126 -23.65 62.45 30.63
CA ASN A 126 -22.60 63.07 31.42
C ASN A 126 -21.23 62.39 31.14
N GLU A 127 -20.20 62.81 31.87
CA GLU A 127 -18.84 62.30 31.71
C GLU A 127 -18.74 60.79 31.98
N ILE A 128 -19.59 60.24 32.86
CA ILE A 128 -19.63 58.82 33.19
C ILE A 128 -20.10 58.03 31.97
N ASP A 129 -21.18 58.46 31.31
CA ASP A 129 -21.73 57.79 30.13
C ASP A 129 -20.71 57.80 28.98
N LEU A 130 -20.07 58.95 28.74
CA LEU A 130 -19.04 59.09 27.72
C LEU A 130 -17.82 58.21 28.01
N ASN A 131 -17.41 58.08 29.27
CA ASN A 131 -16.30 57.21 29.65
C ASN A 131 -16.66 55.73 29.47
N GLN A 132 -17.86 55.30 29.85
CA GLN A 132 -18.31 53.92 29.63
C GLN A 132 -18.33 53.53 28.14
N LEU A 133 -18.80 54.44 27.27
CA LEU A 133 -18.81 54.21 25.82
C LEU A 133 -17.39 54.10 25.25
N LYS A 134 -16.46 54.94 25.72
CA LYS A 134 -15.03 54.87 25.34
C LYS A 134 -14.37 53.58 25.83
N GLU A 135 -14.66 53.15 27.05
CA GLU A 135 -14.13 51.90 27.61
C GLU A 135 -14.61 50.69 26.81
N LYS A 136 -15.92 50.60 26.51
CA LYS A 136 -16.50 49.54 25.66
C LYS A 136 -15.83 49.51 24.29
N LEU A 137 -15.65 50.65 23.64
CA LEU A 137 -14.96 50.73 22.34
C LEU A 137 -13.50 50.28 22.45
N THR A 138 -12.80 50.63 23.53
CA THR A 138 -11.42 50.23 23.77
C THR A 138 -11.33 48.72 23.99
N GLN A 139 -12.29 48.12 24.69
CA GLN A 139 -12.35 46.68 24.90
C GLN A 139 -12.58 45.94 23.57
N LEU A 140 -13.54 46.38 22.75
CA LEU A 140 -13.78 45.80 21.42
C LEU A 140 -12.53 45.85 20.53
N LYS A 141 -11.74 46.93 20.59
CA LYS A 141 -10.45 47.01 19.88
C LYS A 141 -9.44 45.98 20.38
N LYS A 142 -9.31 45.83 21.70
CA LYS A 142 -8.41 44.82 22.29
C LYS A 142 -8.83 43.40 21.91
N ASP A 143 -10.12 43.14 21.92
CA ASP A 143 -10.67 41.83 21.54
C ASP A 143 -10.42 41.56 20.05
N LEU A 144 -10.61 42.53 19.16
CA LEU A 144 -10.26 42.42 17.75
C LEU A 144 -8.79 42.01 17.54
N ASP A 145 -7.86 42.57 18.33
CA ASP A 145 -6.43 42.26 18.27
C ASP A 145 -6.05 40.95 18.99
N GLN A 146 -6.98 40.32 19.72
CA GLN A 146 -6.76 39.10 20.49
C GLN A 146 -7.79 38.01 20.14
N PRO A 147 -7.61 37.31 19.01
CA PRO A 147 -8.49 36.22 18.63
C PRO A 147 -8.51 35.08 19.68
N PRO A 148 -9.53 34.21 19.66
CA PRO A 148 -9.68 33.13 20.63
C PRO A 148 -8.42 32.26 20.71
N LYS A 149 -8.02 31.91 21.93
CA LYS A 149 -6.95 30.92 22.14
C LYS A 149 -7.46 29.53 21.75
N VAL A 150 -7.19 29.13 20.51
CA VAL A 150 -7.41 27.75 20.03
C VAL A 150 -6.10 26.98 20.13
N SER A 151 -6.14 25.77 20.68
CA SER A 151 -4.99 24.87 20.76
C SER A 151 -5.23 23.62 19.93
N ILE A 152 -4.22 23.19 19.19
CA ILE A 152 -4.22 21.90 18.52
C ILE A 152 -3.73 20.85 19.51
N THR A 153 -4.45 19.74 19.62
CA THR A 153 -4.02 18.55 20.39
C THR A 153 -3.97 17.35 19.46
N GLN A 154 -3.16 16.35 19.81
CA GLN A 154 -2.99 15.15 19.01
C GLN A 154 -3.42 13.93 19.81
N ASP A 155 -4.32 13.14 19.23
CA ASP A 155 -4.74 11.87 19.81
C ASP A 155 -3.61 10.84 19.72
N SER A 156 -3.48 10.03 20.78
CA SER A 156 -2.45 8.99 20.88
C SER A 156 -2.79 7.72 20.10
N THR A 157 -4.00 7.62 19.55
CA THR A 157 -4.47 6.44 18.81
C THR A 157 -4.08 6.53 17.33
N CYS A 158 -3.62 5.41 16.77
CA CYS A 158 -3.21 5.35 15.37
C CYS A 158 -4.46 5.24 14.48
N PHE A 159 -4.83 6.32 13.80
CA PHE A 159 -6.00 6.34 12.91
C PHE A 159 -5.75 5.63 11.55
N ILE A 160 -4.48 5.50 11.15
CA ILE A 160 -4.07 4.71 9.97
C ILE A 160 -3.59 3.34 10.43
N LYS A 161 -4.30 2.29 10.01
CA LYS A 161 -3.89 0.91 10.28
C LYS A 161 -2.64 0.57 9.47
N LYS A 162 -1.57 0.12 10.12
CA LYS A 162 -0.36 -0.36 9.45
C LYS A 162 -0.61 -1.70 8.75
N ILE A 163 -0.15 -1.84 7.51
CA ILE A 163 -0.07 -3.13 6.79
C ILE A 163 1.33 -3.74 6.93
N SER A 164 1.44 -5.08 6.80
CA SER A 164 2.71 -5.79 6.92
C SER A 164 2.69 -7.06 6.06
N ILE A 165 3.85 -7.41 5.50
CA ILE A 165 4.01 -8.61 4.67
C ILE A 165 4.47 -9.77 5.55
N ILE A 166 3.76 -10.90 5.50
CA ILE A 166 4.11 -12.12 6.23
C ILE A 166 4.59 -13.16 5.21
N ARG A 167 5.78 -13.74 5.44
CA ARG A 167 6.36 -14.77 4.57
C ARG A 167 6.11 -16.17 5.14
N SER A 168 5.36 -16.99 4.42
CA SER A 168 5.23 -18.43 4.70
C SER A 168 6.45 -19.17 4.14
N SER A 169 7.27 -19.80 4.99
CA SER A 169 8.43 -20.58 4.55
C SER A 169 8.00 -21.87 3.83
N ARG A 170 8.52 -22.13 2.61
CA ARG A 170 8.36 -23.42 1.91
C ARG A 170 9.32 -24.46 2.50
N LYS A 171 8.83 -25.70 2.72
CA LYS A 171 9.65 -26.86 3.08
C LYS A 171 10.61 -27.19 1.93
N CYS A 172 11.91 -27.28 2.22
CA CYS A 172 12.90 -27.81 1.30
C CYS A 172 12.61 -29.30 1.06
N ILE A 173 12.49 -29.71 -0.21
CA ILE A 173 12.53 -31.11 -0.59
C ILE A 173 14.02 -31.49 -0.64
N SER A 174 14.48 -32.25 0.34
CA SER A 174 15.79 -32.90 0.30
C SER A 174 15.72 -34.06 -0.71
N TYR A 175 16.49 -33.99 -1.78
CA TYR A 175 16.75 -35.16 -2.61
C TYR A 175 17.75 -36.05 -1.86
N ILE A 176 17.34 -37.30 -1.61
CA ILE A 176 18.19 -38.42 -1.17
C ILE A 176 18.77 -39.07 -2.44
#